data_AF-A0A7S2QRB7-F1
#
_entry.id   AF-A0A7S2QRB7-F1
#
_cell.length_a   1.000
_cell.length_b   1.000
_cell.length_c   1.000
_cell.angle_alpha   90.00
_cell.angle_beta   90.00
_cell.angle_gamma   90.00
#
_symmetry.space_group_name_H-M   'P 1'
#
loop_
_entity.id
_entity.type
_entity.pdbx_description
1 polymer ?
#
loop_
_entity_poly.entity_id
_entity_poly.type
_entity_poly.pdbx_seq_one_letter_code
_entity_poly.pdbx_strand_id
1 'polypeptide(L)'
;IYFVQISFRADTKHTDTDDDLSSGPKLIKCFSDREDFDFSDLDSVQPAQILDLSPDQIKDASKIPLRGSRFQRCTSAQFFIEANQDDTSVLMRLFVFYGH
;
A
#
# COMPACT_ATOMS: atom_id res chain seq x y z
N ILE A 1 -5.55 -5.28 16.08
CA ILE A 1 -5.01 -3.91 15.90
C ILE A 1 -6.08 -3.07 15.19
N TYR A 2 -6.13 -1.74 15.37
CA TYR A 2 -7.03 -0.89 14.58
C TYR A 2 -6.22 -0.05 13.62
N PHE A 3 -6.21 -0.43 12.35
CA PHE A 3 -5.62 0.39 11.31
C PHE A 3 -6.69 1.29 10.70
N VAL A 4 -6.48 2.60 10.77
CA VAL A 4 -7.42 3.59 10.24
C VAL A 4 -6.89 4.16 8.95
N GLN A 5 -5.59 4.45 8.87
CA GLN A 5 -4.97 5.01 7.69
C GLN A 5 -3.59 4.42 7.48
N ILE A 6 -3.11 4.54 6.25
CA ILE A 6 -1.74 4.21 5.88
C ILE A 6 -1.10 5.32 5.05
N SER A 7 0.21 5.39 5.02
CA SER A 7 0.93 6.20 4.05
C SER A 7 2.17 5.48 3.56
N PHE A 8 2.55 5.80 2.33
CA PHE A 8 3.74 5.27 1.66
C PHE A 8 4.69 6.40 1.33
N ARG A 9 5.98 6.09 1.36
CA ARG A 9 7.03 6.97 0.85
C ARG A 9 7.96 6.15 -0.04
N ALA A 10 8.08 6.56 -1.30
CA ALA A 10 9.05 6.00 -2.22
C ALA A 10 10.49 6.30 -1.75
N ASP A 11 11.43 5.45 -2.13
CA ASP A 11 12.85 5.72 -1.86
C ASP A 11 13.40 6.68 -2.90
N THR A 12 13.93 7.81 -2.43
CA THR A 12 14.53 8.85 -3.27
C THR A 12 16.03 8.63 -3.28
N LYS A 13 16.59 8.07 -4.36
CA LYS A 13 18.04 7.89 -4.44
C LYS A 13 18.70 9.23 -4.76
N HIS A 14 18.99 10.03 -3.73
CA HIS A 14 19.93 11.15 -3.73
C HIS A 14 19.85 12.22 -4.86
N THR A 15 18.84 12.22 -5.72
CA THR A 15 18.67 13.23 -6.77
C THR A 15 17.21 13.70 -6.78
N ASP A 16 16.99 15.00 -6.51
CA ASP A 16 15.67 15.66 -6.54
C ASP A 16 15.09 15.73 -7.96
N THR A 17 14.86 14.59 -8.60
CA THR A 17 14.29 14.44 -9.93
C THR A 17 13.01 13.61 -9.86
N ASP A 18 12.02 13.96 -10.68
CA ASP A 18 10.69 13.33 -10.70
C ASP A 18 10.72 11.80 -10.93
N ASP A 19 11.85 11.24 -11.39
CA ASP A 19 12.12 9.80 -11.50
C ASP A 19 11.93 9.03 -10.18
N ASP A 20 12.06 9.67 -9.02
CA ASP A 20 11.93 8.98 -7.73
C ASP A 20 10.48 8.59 -7.39
N LEU A 21 9.48 9.30 -7.94
CA LEU A 21 8.06 8.99 -7.74
C LEU A 21 7.61 7.78 -8.57
N SER A 22 8.30 7.52 -9.69
CA SER A 22 8.00 6.43 -10.64
C SER A 22 7.98 5.05 -9.98
N SER A 23 8.84 4.87 -8.97
CA SER A 23 9.04 3.62 -8.22
C SER A 23 8.05 3.42 -7.07
N GLY A 24 7.25 4.43 -6.73
CA GLY A 24 6.27 4.37 -5.66
C GLY A 24 5.11 3.42 -5.99
N PRO A 25 4.44 2.82 -4.99
CA PRO A 25 3.30 1.95 -5.26
C PRO A 25 2.15 2.73 -5.89
N LYS A 26 1.41 2.08 -6.79
CA LYS A 26 0.23 2.63 -7.44
C LYS A 26 -0.98 1.79 -7.10
N LEU A 27 -0.98 0.53 -7.53
CA LEU A 27 -2.09 -0.39 -7.31
C LEU A 27 -1.77 -1.33 -6.16
N ILE A 28 -2.56 -1.25 -5.09
CA ILE A 28 -2.38 -2.08 -3.89
C ILE A 28 -3.68 -2.81 -3.58
N LYS A 29 -3.60 -4.13 -3.46
CA LYS A 29 -4.68 -4.98 -2.95
C LYS A 29 -4.44 -5.24 -1.47
N CYS A 30 -5.41 -4.86 -0.64
CA CYS A 30 -5.34 -4.99 0.81
C CYS A 30 -6.23 -6.14 1.28
N PHE A 31 -5.70 -6.98 2.16
CA PHE A 31 -6.37 -8.13 2.76
C PHE A 31 -6.24 -8.07 4.29
N SER A 32 -7.16 -8.72 5.00
CA SER A 32 -7.12 -8.81 6.46
C SER A 32 -7.68 -10.14 6.96
N ASP A 33 -7.24 -10.54 8.15
CA ASP A 33 -7.68 -11.75 8.87
C ASP A 33 -7.54 -13.05 8.05
N ARG A 34 -6.38 -13.17 7.39
CA ARG A 34 -5.93 -14.37 6.70
C ARG A 34 -4.59 -14.81 7.29
N GLU A 35 -4.49 -16.06 7.73
CA GLU A 35 -3.24 -16.64 8.27
C GLU A 35 -2.40 -17.28 7.16
N ASP A 36 -3.03 -18.08 6.29
CA ASP A 36 -2.41 -18.70 5.13
C ASP A 36 -2.83 -17.94 3.86
N PHE A 37 -2.13 -16.83 3.57
CA PHE A 37 -2.37 -16.05 2.36
C PHE A 37 -1.09 -15.93 1.54
N ASP A 38 -1.10 -16.47 0.33
CA ASP A 38 0.03 -16.42 -0.59
C ASP A 38 -0.33 -15.86 -1.97
N PHE A 39 0.63 -15.89 -2.89
CA PHE A 39 0.43 -15.37 -4.25
C PHE A 39 -0.58 -16.19 -5.07
N SER A 40 -0.81 -17.46 -4.76
CA SER A 40 -1.80 -18.30 -5.45
C SER A 40 -3.23 -17.94 -5.07
N ASP A 41 -3.42 -17.34 -3.89
CA ASP A 41 -4.73 -16.89 -3.41
C ASP A 41 -5.18 -15.56 -4.03
N LEU A 42 -4.26 -14.77 -4.62
CA LEU A 42 -4.54 -13.40 -5.08
C LEU A 42 -5.68 -13.29 -6.07
N ASP A 43 -5.84 -14.29 -6.95
CA ASP A 43 -6.88 -14.28 -7.99
C ASP A 43 -8.21 -14.87 -7.49
N SER A 44 -8.17 -15.69 -6.43
CA SER A 44 -9.36 -16.38 -5.89
C SER A 44 -9.99 -15.64 -4.72
N VAL A 45 -9.23 -14.77 -4.05
CA VAL A 45 -9.66 -14.03 -2.87
C VAL A 45 -9.97 -12.59 -3.21
N GLN A 46 -11.18 -12.15 -2.88
CA GLN A 46 -11.54 -10.75 -3.01
C GLN A 46 -10.78 -9.89 -1.98
N PRO A 47 -10.06 -8.83 -2.41
CA PRO A 47 -9.41 -7.91 -1.50
C PRO A 47 -10.44 -7.14 -0.67
N ALA A 48 -10.10 -6.87 0.59
CA ALA A 48 -10.90 -6.03 1.47
C ALA A 48 -10.98 -4.58 0.96
N GLN A 49 -9.91 -4.12 0.30
CA GLN A 49 -9.84 -2.82 -0.35
C GLN A 49 -8.80 -2.86 -1.48
N ILE A 50 -9.07 -2.15 -2.57
CA ILE A 50 -8.10 -1.86 -3.61
C ILE A 50 -7.80 -0.36 -3.53
N LEU A 51 -6.52 -0.01 -3.53
CA LEU A 51 -6.02 1.36 -3.56
C LEU A 51 -5.39 1.61 -4.92
N ASP A 52 -5.78 2.71 -5.54
CA ASP A 52 -5.13 3.26 -6.73
C ASP A 52 -4.56 4.63 -6.33
N LEU A 53 -3.25 4.67 -6.12
CA LEU A 53 -2.54 5.82 -5.56
C LEU A 53 -2.04 6.72 -6.68
N SER A 54 -2.30 8.01 -6.56
CA SER A 54 -1.73 9.00 -7.46
C SER A 54 -0.27 9.31 -7.11
N PRO A 55 0.53 9.82 -8.06
CA PRO A 55 1.89 10.30 -7.78
C PRO A 55 1.95 11.34 -6.64
N ASP A 56 0.97 12.24 -6.58
CA ASP A 56 0.89 13.25 -5.51
C ASP A 56 0.70 12.62 -4.13
N GLN A 57 -0.10 11.55 -4.03
CA GLN A 57 -0.30 10.84 -2.76
C GLN A 57 0.98 10.17 -2.27
N ILE A 58 1.84 9.71 -3.19
CA ILE A 58 3.17 9.17 -2.87
C ILE A 58 4.13 10.28 -2.48
N LYS A 59 4.15 11.39 -3.25
CA LYS A 59 5.02 12.54 -3.01
C LYS A 59 4.79 13.16 -1.65
N ASP A 60 3.54 13.39 -1.30
CA ASP A 60 3.14 14.06 -0.06
C ASP A 60 3.07 13.10 1.15
N ALA A 61 3.36 11.80 0.94
CA ALA A 61 3.11 10.74 1.92
C ALA A 61 1.71 10.85 2.53
N SER A 62 0.72 11.06 1.66
CA SER A 62 -0.67 11.32 2.05
C SER A 62 -1.23 10.17 2.89
N LYS A 63 -2.01 10.51 3.93
CA LYS A 63 -2.71 9.52 4.74
C LYS A 63 -3.92 8.99 3.98
N ILE A 64 -3.82 7.76 3.51
CA ILE A 64 -4.86 7.06 2.76
C ILE A 64 -5.76 6.32 3.76
N PRO A 65 -7.08 6.57 3.75
CA PRO A 65 -8.00 5.89 4.66
C PRO A 65 -8.20 4.42 4.26
N LEU A 66 -8.13 3.53 5.26
CA LEU A 66 -8.58 2.16 5.12
C LEU A 66 -10.10 2.08 5.35
N ARG A 67 -10.81 1.36 4.48
CA ARG A 67 -12.27 1.30 4.51
C ARG A 67 -12.75 0.43 5.69
N GLY A 68 -13.54 1.07 6.55
CA GLY A 68 -13.82 0.66 7.92
C GLY A 68 -14.88 -0.44 8.07
N SER A 69 -14.38 -1.64 8.29
CA SER A 69 -14.78 -2.65 9.29
C SER A 69 -13.79 -3.82 9.20
N ARG A 70 -13.29 -4.10 7.99
CA ARG A 70 -12.30 -5.13 7.67
C ARG A 70 -10.94 -4.94 8.35
N PHE A 71 -10.56 -3.70 8.64
CA PHE A 71 -9.27 -3.36 9.30
C PHE A 71 -9.45 -2.89 10.76
N GLN A 72 -10.66 -3.04 11.31
CA GLN A 72 -10.94 -2.81 12.72
C GLN A 72 -10.87 -4.15 13.45
N ARG A 73 -9.99 -4.27 14.45
CA ARG A 73 -9.75 -5.50 15.22
C ARG A 73 -9.20 -6.68 14.42
N CYS A 74 -8.53 -6.43 13.30
CA CYS A 74 -7.87 -7.51 12.57
C CYS A 74 -6.66 -8.06 13.34
N THR A 75 -6.41 -9.35 13.20
CA THR A 75 -5.23 -10.07 13.69
C THR A 75 -4.10 -10.03 12.67
N SER A 76 -4.43 -9.95 11.38
CA SER A 76 -3.47 -9.84 10.28
C SER A 76 -3.94 -8.85 9.22
N ALA A 77 -2.97 -8.25 8.51
CA ALA A 77 -3.22 -7.40 7.35
C ALA A 77 -2.11 -7.63 6.31
N GLN A 78 -2.49 -7.84 5.06
CA GLN A 78 -1.58 -8.06 3.93
C GLN A 78 -1.78 -6.97 2.88
N PHE A 79 -0.68 -6.45 2.34
CA PHE A 79 -0.69 -5.41 1.31
C PHE A 79 0.11 -5.93 0.12
N PHE A 80 -0.60 -6.32 -0.93
CA PHE A 80 0.00 -6.77 -2.17
C PHE A 80 0.13 -5.58 -3.13
N ILE A 81 1.35 -5.27 -3.53
CA ILE A 81 1.67 -4.20 -4.48
C ILE A 81 1.67 -4.84 -5.87
N GLU A 82 0.69 -4.48 -6.69
CA GLU A 82 0.50 -5.06 -8.03
C GLU A 82 1.20 -4.24 -9.11
N ALA A 83 1.25 -2.92 -8.94
CA ALA A 83 1.92 -2.00 -9.86
C ALA A 83 2.49 -0.79 -9.12
N ASN A 84 3.50 -0.16 -9.72
CA ASN A 84 4.01 1.16 -9.35
C ASN A 84 3.56 2.24 -10.35
N GLN A 85 4.12 3.44 -10.23
CA GLN A 85 3.69 4.59 -11.02
C GLN A 85 4.07 4.48 -12.51
N ASP A 86 5.27 3.98 -12.85
CA ASP A 86 5.75 3.88 -14.25
C ASP A 86 6.32 2.51 -14.68
N ASP A 87 5.76 1.40 -14.19
CA ASP A 87 6.14 0.02 -14.59
C ASP A 87 7.65 -0.30 -14.41
N THR A 88 8.28 0.33 -13.43
CA THR A 88 9.69 0.10 -13.05
C THR A 88 9.80 -0.87 -11.87
N SER A 89 10.93 -0.89 -11.15
CA SER A 89 11.02 -1.58 -9.86
C SER A 89 10.31 -0.78 -8.75
N VAL A 90 9.56 -1.45 -7.87
CA VAL A 90 8.99 -0.82 -6.68
C VAL A 90 10.10 -0.58 -5.64
N LEU A 91 10.34 0.69 -5.27
CA LEU A 91 11.26 1.06 -4.20
C LEU A 91 10.52 1.84 -3.12
N MET A 92 10.45 1.27 -1.92
CA MET A 92 9.73 1.85 -0.79
C MET A 92 10.67 2.08 0.37
N ARG A 93 10.70 3.31 0.86
CA ARG A 93 11.52 3.69 2.01
C ARG A 93 10.76 3.58 3.32
N LEU A 94 9.48 3.95 3.31
CA LEU A 94 8.67 3.98 4.52
C LEU A 94 7.24 3.56 4.22
N PHE A 95 6.73 2.70 5.09
CA PHE A 95 5.33 2.33 5.15
C PHE A 95 4.85 2.58 6.58
N VAL A 96 3.88 3.50 6.74
CA VAL A 96 3.38 3.89 8.06
C VAL A 96 1.94 3.46 8.21
N PHE A 97 1.65 2.87 9.37
CA PHE A 97 0.30 2.57 9.82
C PHE A 97 -0.13 3.59 10.87
N TYR A 98 -1.32 4.17 10.69
CA TYR A 98 -1.95 5.05 11.66
C TYR A 98 -3.16 4.34 12.26
N GLY A 99 -3.21 4.30 13.59
CA GLY A 99 -4.20 3.54 14.33
C GLY A 99 -4.36 4.04 15.76
N HIS A 100 -5.31 3.43 16.47
CA HIS A 100 -5.58 3.64 17.89
C HIS A 100 -5.58 2.30 18.64
#